data_AF-A0A3P7DUU1-F1
#
_entry.id   AF-A0A3P7DUU1-F1
#
_cell.length_a   1.000
_cell.length_b   1.000
_cell.length_c   1.000
_cell.angle_alpha   90.00
_cell.angle_beta   90.00
_cell.angle_gamma   90.00
#
_symmetry.space_group_name_H-M   'P 1'
#
loop_
_entity.id
_entity.type
_entity.pdbx_description
1 polymer ?
#
loop_
_entity_poly.entity_id
_entity_poly.type
_entity_poly.pdbx_seq_one_letter_code
_entity_poly.pdbx_strand_id
1 'polypeptide(L)'
;MIAVSMINNIGYPDFINNYTALDKHYEKLNFTSDDSYFDLLKKVLMWSQEKEFLRMKEPFDKREFEVSPAVVNAFYSPEKNALSKLLL
;
A
#
# COMPACT_ATOMS: atom_id res chain seq x y z
N MET A 1 -9.20 -28.12 -5.76
CA MET A 1 -7.81 -27.63 -5.68
C MET A 1 -7.67 -26.09 -5.73
N ILE A 2 -8.74 -25.28 -5.88
CA ILE A 2 -8.62 -23.81 -6.05
C ILE A 2 -8.51 -23.06 -4.69
N ALA A 3 -9.12 -23.58 -3.62
CA ALA A 3 -9.12 -22.91 -2.32
C ALA A 3 -7.75 -22.94 -1.59
N VAL A 4 -6.87 -23.88 -1.91
CA VAL A 4 -5.55 -24.05 -1.23
C VAL A 4 -4.55 -22.95 -1.65
N SER A 5 -4.73 -22.35 -2.82
CA SER A 5 -3.84 -21.31 -3.34
C SER A 5 -4.31 -19.89 -3.01
N MET A 6 -5.32 -19.74 -2.14
CA MET A 6 -5.87 -18.44 -1.79
C MET A 6 -5.01 -17.75 -0.72
N ILE A 7 -4.60 -16.51 -0.96
CA ILE A 7 -3.81 -15.72 -0.02
C ILE A 7 -4.76 -14.95 0.92
N ASN A 8 -4.55 -15.04 2.23
CA ASN A 8 -5.34 -14.31 3.22
C ASN A 8 -4.51 -13.17 3.83
N ASN A 9 -4.89 -11.94 3.52
CA ASN A 9 -4.32 -10.72 4.09
C ASN A 9 -5.22 -10.24 5.23
N ILE A 10 -4.73 -10.29 6.47
CA ILE A 10 -5.53 -9.99 7.67
C ILE A 10 -4.95 -8.79 8.39
N GLY A 11 -5.77 -7.77 8.63
CA GLY A 11 -5.39 -6.58 9.40
C GLY A 11 -4.57 -5.61 8.57
N TYR A 12 -3.25 -5.78 8.55
CA TYR A 12 -2.31 -4.79 7.99
C TYR A 12 -1.05 -5.42 7.40
N PRO A 13 -0.32 -4.72 6.50
CA PRO A 13 0.91 -5.23 5.91
C PRO A 13 2.08 -5.21 6.91
N ASP A 14 2.89 -6.26 6.95
CA ASP A 14 3.94 -6.45 7.97
C ASP A 14 4.94 -5.29 8.10
N PHE A 15 5.24 -4.60 6.98
CA PHE A 15 6.25 -3.54 6.96
C PHE A 15 5.92 -2.36 7.88
N ILE A 16 4.64 -2.13 8.23
CA ILE A 16 4.26 -1.01 9.09
C ILE A 16 4.75 -1.16 10.53
N ASN A 17 5.08 -2.40 10.96
CA ASN A 17 5.66 -2.67 12.28
C ASN A 17 7.18 -2.50 12.30
N ASN A 18 7.81 -2.24 11.16
CA ASN A 18 9.24 -2.01 11.04
C ASN A 18 9.48 -0.54 10.69
N TYR A 19 9.88 0.27 11.67
CA TYR A 19 10.11 1.71 11.48
C TYR A 19 11.06 2.00 10.32
N THR A 20 12.15 1.23 10.16
CA THR A 20 13.08 1.42 9.04
C THR A 20 12.42 1.17 7.69
N ALA A 21 11.57 0.15 7.59
CA ALA A 21 10.86 -0.15 6.35
C ALA A 21 9.77 0.89 6.05
N LEU A 22 9.09 1.36 7.09
CA LEU A 22 8.06 2.39 7.01
C LEU A 22 8.65 3.74 6.58
N ASP A 23 9.75 4.17 7.20
CA ASP A 23 10.46 5.41 6.86
C ASP A 23 10.97 5.34 5.41
N LYS A 24 11.57 4.21 5.02
CA LYS A 24 12.01 4.00 3.64
C LYS A 24 10.86 4.05 2.63
N HIS A 25 9.67 3.56 2.99
CA HIS A 25 8.49 3.62 2.12
C HIS A 25 8.10 5.07 1.78
N TYR A 26 8.23 5.97 2.76
CA TYR A 26 7.84 7.37 2.64
C TYR A 26 9.02 8.34 2.46
N GLU A 27 10.25 7.84 2.27
CA GLU A 27 11.49 8.64 2.19
C GLU A 27 11.43 9.76 1.14
N LYS A 28 10.68 9.56 0.05
CA LYS A 28 10.51 10.55 -1.03
C LYS A 28 9.46 11.63 -0.73
N LEU A 29 8.65 11.48 0.32
CA LEU A 29 7.68 12.47 0.75
C LEU A 29 8.31 13.43 1.77
N ASN A 30 8.76 14.58 1.27
CA ASN A 30 9.37 15.62 2.10
C ASN A 30 8.44 16.82 2.26
N PHE A 31 7.95 17.01 3.48
CA PHE A 31 7.11 18.14 3.87
C PHE A 31 7.90 19.14 4.73
N THR A 32 7.56 20.41 4.59
CA THR A 32 8.12 21.53 5.34
C THR A 32 6.99 22.30 5.99
N SER A 33 7.28 23.04 7.07
CA SER A 33 6.27 23.85 7.76
C SER A 33 5.67 24.97 6.90
N ASP A 34 6.35 25.34 5.82
CA ASP A 34 5.96 26.42 4.91
C ASP A 34 5.07 25.94 3.76
N ASP A 35 4.89 24.62 3.59
CA ASP A 35 4.05 24.06 2.55
C ASP A 35 2.57 24.41 2.80
N SER A 36 1.92 24.99 1.80
CA SER A 36 0.47 25.12 1.82
C SER A 36 -0.20 23.76 1.65
N TYR A 37 -1.50 23.68 1.95
CA TYR A 37 -2.29 22.48 1.65
C TYR A 37 -2.17 22.04 0.17
N PHE A 38 -2.09 23.01 -0.76
CA PHE A 38 -1.94 22.72 -2.18
C PHE A 38 -0.56 22.13 -2.51
N ASP A 39 0.49 22.61 -1.85
CA ASP A 39 1.85 22.06 -2.01
C ASP A 39 1.93 20.63 -1.49
N LEU A 40 1.33 20.37 -0.32
CA LEU A 40 1.21 19.01 0.25
C LEU A 40 0.49 18.08 -0.74
N LEU A 41 -0.66 18.50 -1.26
CA LEU A 41 -1.43 17.71 -2.23
C LEU A 41 -0.60 17.41 -3.49
N LYS A 42 0.07 18.41 -4.05
CA LYS A 42 0.93 18.25 -5.23
C LYS A 42 2.05 17.24 -4.99
N LYS A 43 2.74 17.33 -3.83
CA LYS A 43 3.81 16.40 -3.45
C LYS A 43 3.29 14.96 -3.32
N VAL A 44 2.15 14.76 -2.67
CA VAL A 44 1.52 13.44 -2.53
C VAL A 44 1.12 12.87 -3.89
N LEU A 45 0.52 13.67 -4.78
CA LEU A 45 0.14 13.24 -6.12
C LEU A 45 1.34 12.87 -6.98
N MET A 46 2.43 13.63 -6.92
CA MET A 46 3.66 13.33 -7.65
C MET A 46 4.30 12.03 -7.15
N TRP A 47 4.41 11.88 -5.82
CA TRP A 47 4.94 10.66 -5.20
C TRP A 47 4.12 9.42 -5.54
N SER A 48 2.78 9.53 -5.49
CA SER A 48 1.89 8.42 -5.83
C SER A 48 2.05 7.99 -7.28
N GLN A 49 2.17 8.93 -8.21
CA GLN A 49 2.39 8.62 -9.62
C GLN A 49 3.76 7.97 -9.83
N GLU A 50 4.82 8.52 -9.24
CA GLU A 50 6.16 7.94 -9.34
C GLU A 50 6.20 6.51 -8.79
N LYS A 51 5.56 6.27 -7.65
CA LYS A 51 5.44 4.92 -7.05
C LYS A 51 4.77 3.94 -8.01
N GLU A 52 3.65 4.31 -8.63
CA GLU A 52 2.96 3.43 -9.60
C GLU A 52 3.81 3.17 -10.86
N PHE A 53 4.52 4.18 -11.38
CA PHE A 53 5.43 3.99 -12.52
C PHE A 53 6.62 3.09 -12.18
N LEU A 54 7.17 3.19 -10.97
CA LEU A 54 8.26 2.33 -10.52
C LEU A 54 7.77 0.89 -10.32
N ARG A 55 6.57 0.70 -9.79
CA ARG A 55 5.93 -0.62 -9.61
C ARG A 55 5.78 -1.39 -10.91
N MET A 56 5.59 -0.70 -12.05
CA MET A 56 5.57 -1.36 -13.37
C MET A 56 6.87 -2.07 -13.75
N LYS A 57 7.99 -1.75 -13.07
CA LYS A 57 9.30 -2.40 -13.28
C LYS A 57 9.52 -3.61 -12.38
N GLU A 58 8.67 -3.81 -11.38
CA GLU A 58 8.77 -4.88 -10.41
C GLU A 58 7.86 -6.05 -10.78
N PRO A 59 8.21 -7.29 -10.39
CA PRO A 59 7.30 -8.42 -10.54
C PRO A 59 6.04 -8.22 -9.69
N PHE A 60 4.91 -8.72 -10.17
CA PHE A 60 3.64 -8.61 -9.46
C PHE A 60 3.68 -9.32 -8.10
N ASP A 61 3.61 -8.55 -7.01
CA ASP A 61 3.53 -9.09 -5.66
C ASP A 61 2.09 -9.41 -5.26
N LYS A 62 1.78 -10.71 -5.17
CA LYS A 62 0.45 -11.20 -4.76
C LYS A 62 0.14 -10.99 -3.28
N ARG A 63 1.13 -10.67 -2.45
CA ARG A 63 0.97 -10.47 -1.00
C ARG A 63 0.81 -8.99 -0.63
N GLU A 64 1.01 -8.09 -1.58
CA GLU A 64 0.84 -6.66 -1.34
C GLU A 64 -0.62 -6.31 -1.02
N PHE A 65 -0.82 -5.52 0.04
CA PHE A 65 -2.11 -4.97 0.41
C PHE A 65 -2.47 -3.82 -0.54
N GLU A 66 -3.58 -3.95 -1.26
CA GLU A 66 -4.04 -2.91 -2.20
C GLU A 66 -4.81 -1.78 -1.53
N VAL A 67 -5.37 -2.07 -0.36
CA VAL A 67 -6.24 -1.16 0.38
C VAL A 67 -5.62 -0.91 1.74
N SER A 68 -5.75 0.34 2.21
CA SER A 68 -5.28 0.74 3.53
C SER A 68 -5.93 -0.11 4.63
N PRO A 69 -5.17 -0.53 5.65
CA PRO A 69 -5.70 -1.29 6.79
C PRO A 69 -6.75 -0.53 7.60
N ALA A 70 -6.85 0.79 7.44
CA ALA A 70 -7.84 1.64 8.10
C ALA A 70 -9.26 1.52 7.51
N VAL A 71 -9.44 0.81 6.40
CA VAL A 71 -10.75 0.63 5.77
C VAL A 71 -11.52 -0.49 6.46
N VAL A 72 -12.75 -0.21 6.90
CA VAL A 72 -13.66 -1.23 7.47
C VAL A 72 -14.38 -1.94 6.33
N ASN A 73 -13.69 -2.89 5.69
CA ASN A 73 -14.27 -3.72 4.65
C ASN A 73 -13.43 -4.99 4.41
N ALA A 74 -13.97 -5.93 3.64
CA ALA A 74 -13.25 -7.06 3.09
C ALA A 74 -13.31 -7.04 1.56
N PHE A 75 -12.21 -7.43 0.91
CA PHE A 75 -12.07 -7.41 -0.53
C PHE A 75 -11.58 -8.77 -1.05
N TYR A 76 -12.03 -9.14 -2.25
CA TYR A 76 -11.47 -10.24 -3.02
C TYR A 76 -10.76 -9.67 -4.26
N SER A 77 -9.52 -10.11 -4.48
CA SER A 77 -8.70 -9.79 -5.64
C SER A 77 -8.57 -11.05 -6.52
N PRO A 78 -9.28 -11.13 -7.67
CA PRO A 78 -9.21 -12.27 -8.58
C PRO A 78 -7.79 -12.53 -9.12
N GLU A 79 -7.06 -11.46 -9.45
CA GLU A 79 -5.71 -11.49 -10.00
C GLU A 79 -4.67 -12.07 -9.03
N LYS A 80 -4.85 -11.83 -7.73
CA LYS A 80 -4.03 -12.43 -6.68
C LYS A 80 -4.55 -13.76 -6.19
N ASN A 81 -5.82 -14.06 -6.49
CA ASN A 81 -6.60 -15.06 -5.78
C ASN A 81 -6.48 -14.84 -4.25
N ALA A 82 -6.74 -13.62 -3.79
CA ALA A 82 -6.51 -13.21 -2.40
C ALA A 82 -7.77 -12.63 -1.76
N LEU A 83 -7.99 -12.95 -0.48
CA LEU A 83 -8.96 -12.31 0.40
C LEU A 83 -8.23 -11.36 1.35
N SER A 84 -8.64 -10.10 1.37
CA SER A 84 -8.15 -9.10 2.32
C SER A 84 -9.26 -8.75 3.30
N LYS A 85 -9.00 -8.91 4.60
CA LYS A 85 -9.90 -8.51 5.69
C LYS A 85 -9.22 -7.42 6.50
N LEU A 86 -9.74 -6.21 6.39
CA LEU A 86 -9.19 -5.01 7.02
C LEU A 86 -10.10 -4.62 8.19
N LEU A 87 -9.49 -4.07 9.26
CA LEU A 87 -10.03 -3.84 10.62
C LEU A 87 -11.33 -4.59 11.00
N LEU A 88 -11.16 -5.58 11.89
CA LEU A 88 -12.24 -6.26 12.64
C LEU A 88 -12.94 -5.32 13.62
#